data_AF-A0A9P7FVR1-F1
#
_entry.id   AF-A0A9P7FVR1-F1
#
_cell.length_a   1.000
_cell.length_b   1.000
_cell.length_c   1.000
_cell.angle_alpha   90.00
_cell.angle_beta   90.00
_cell.angle_gamma   90.00
#
_symmetry.space_group_name_H-M   'P 1'
#
loop_
_entity.id
_entity.type
_entity.pdbx_description
1 polymer ?
#
loop_
_entity_poly.entity_id
_entity_poly.type
_entity_poly.pdbx_seq_one_letter_code
_entity_poly.pdbx_strand_id
1 'polypeptide(L)'
;MLLRPPVALLLGLSLSSFVSAQPSPEVQKRISAAIQAAANQPNPDYTAFVNPFIGTDNYGDVCPGASIPFGMVKFSTDLTGYAPAGYVADPTQKIRGISPLHDSGTGSYLDASPGYFAQTLDNNIKIEATATRRAGLERFTFPVGSKPYFVLDLSNDLPATFAGGTLDIDPEQGRITIGGRWGSSFGPERYNYQAFACYDLLNGGNQKLSEHGVWTGDDYGLDAKGLGQTHLNLTLNLIGGVYQSGALFSYDVDPLSVPQITLRVGVSFRSAEQACANAESEVGDASFERIWERAKAEWQEKLGRVEIDVTNTPANVTEMLYSSLYRASLTPNNATGETQGVFENTTSFYFDSLYCSWDTFRTFYPLLALHSPVEFAQIVDNYIDGWRKNGWMPECRANNLPGWTQGGSSADIIVAHFAVNYHNEADRLGINLDELYSAMLADGDLNPPEWNIEGRQVNVYK
;
A
#
# COMPACT_ATOMS: atom_id res chain seq x y z
N MET A 1 -49.83 8.39 56.10
CA MET A 1 -49.39 9.47 55.19
C MET A 1 -47.98 9.86 55.62
N LEU A 2 -46.97 9.17 55.06
CA LEU A 2 -45.56 9.28 55.43
C LEU A 2 -44.81 9.88 54.23
N LEU A 3 -44.24 11.07 54.40
CA LEU A 3 -43.47 11.79 53.38
C LEU A 3 -42.06 11.19 53.27
N ARG A 4 -41.67 10.77 52.06
CA ARG A 4 -40.32 10.31 51.71
C ARG A 4 -39.37 11.51 51.46
N PRO A 5 -38.07 11.38 51.76
CA PRO A 5 -37.07 12.42 51.47
C PRO A 5 -36.66 12.41 49.98
N PRO A 6 -36.01 13.48 49.47
CA PRO A 6 -35.67 13.58 48.06
C PRO A 6 -34.46 12.71 47.71
N VAL A 7 -34.55 12.04 46.57
CA VAL A 7 -33.47 11.25 45.96
C VAL A 7 -32.45 12.23 45.36
N ALA A 8 -31.21 12.18 45.84
CA ALA A 8 -30.09 12.85 45.19
C ALA A 8 -29.76 12.12 43.89
N LEU A 9 -29.95 12.82 42.76
CA LEU A 9 -29.59 12.35 41.44
C LEU A 9 -28.06 12.45 41.30
N LEU A 10 -27.35 11.32 41.45
CA LEU A 10 -25.96 11.19 41.05
C LEU A 10 -25.90 11.25 39.52
N LEU A 11 -25.67 12.45 38.98
CA LEU A 11 -25.20 12.63 37.61
C LEU A 11 -23.80 12.03 37.52
N GLY A 12 -23.74 10.77 37.09
CA GLY A 12 -22.51 10.19 36.57
C GLY A 12 -22.08 11.01 35.36
N LEU A 13 -21.05 11.83 35.53
CA LEU A 13 -20.29 12.40 34.43
C LEU A 13 -19.67 11.23 33.67
N SER A 14 -20.36 10.71 32.66
CA SER A 14 -19.69 9.99 31.59
C SER A 14 -18.75 11.00 30.95
N LEU A 15 -17.45 10.89 31.25
CA LEU A 15 -16.41 11.47 30.41
C LEU A 15 -16.54 10.78 29.05
N SER A 16 -17.40 11.34 28.20
CA SER A 16 -17.32 11.15 26.76
C SER A 16 -16.00 11.79 26.38
N SER A 17 -14.95 10.99 26.36
CA SER A 17 -13.70 11.35 25.69
C SER A 17 -14.04 11.46 24.21
N PHE A 18 -14.49 12.65 23.81
CA PHE A 18 -14.50 13.05 22.41
C PHE A 18 -13.05 12.97 21.92
N VAL A 19 -12.76 11.99 21.09
CA VAL A 19 -11.51 11.93 20.34
C VAL A 19 -11.64 12.96 19.23
N SER A 20 -11.07 14.15 19.43
CA SER A 20 -11.01 15.18 18.39
C SER A 20 -9.63 15.84 18.35
N ALA A 21 -8.76 15.29 17.50
CA ALA A 21 -8.00 15.98 16.45
C ALA A 21 -7.11 14.93 15.78
N GLN A 22 -7.16 14.89 14.45
CA GLN A 22 -6.18 14.24 13.59
C GLN A 22 -5.06 15.26 13.30
N PRO A 23 -3.77 14.91 13.37
CA PRO A 23 -3.21 13.65 13.87
C PRO A 23 -3.31 13.54 15.41
N SER A 24 -2.96 12.38 15.99
CA SER A 24 -2.96 12.22 17.46
C SER A 24 -2.15 13.34 18.14
N PRO A 25 -2.54 13.79 19.35
CA PRO A 25 -1.78 14.82 20.07
C PRO A 25 -0.29 14.47 20.20
N GLU A 26 0.05 13.19 20.35
CA GLU A 26 1.41 12.69 20.42
C GLU A 26 2.16 12.86 19.09
N VAL A 27 1.53 12.54 17.96
CA VAL A 27 2.12 12.73 16.63
C VAL A 27 2.32 14.22 16.36
N GLN A 28 1.30 15.05 16.60
CA GLN A 28 1.42 16.50 16.39
C GLN A 28 2.54 17.10 17.25
N LYS A 29 2.68 16.64 18.50
CA LYS A 29 3.74 17.06 19.40
C LYS A 29 5.12 16.66 18.89
N ARG A 30 5.29 15.44 18.36
CA ARG A 30 6.55 14.96 17.76
C ARG A 30 6.94 15.81 16.56
N ILE A 31 6.01 16.06 15.64
CA ILE A 31 6.24 16.87 14.43
C ILE A 31 6.60 18.30 14.80
N SER A 32 5.83 18.92 15.70
CA SER A 32 6.08 20.29 16.14
C SER A 32 7.46 20.43 16.80
N ALA A 33 7.87 19.45 17.61
CA ALA A 33 9.20 19.42 18.22
C ALA A 33 10.32 19.25 17.19
N ALA A 34 10.11 18.39 16.18
CA ALA A 34 11.07 18.20 15.09
C ALA A 34 11.28 19.48 14.27
N ILE A 35 10.20 20.17 13.90
CA ILE A 35 10.27 21.44 13.16
C ILE A 35 11.01 22.51 13.98
N GLN A 36 10.73 22.60 15.28
CA GLN A 36 11.44 23.53 16.17
C GLN A 36 12.94 23.22 16.29
N ALA A 37 13.31 21.94 16.37
CA ALA A 37 14.70 21.52 16.45
C ALA A 37 15.47 21.77 15.14
N ALA A 38 14.79 21.65 14.00
CA ALA A 38 15.36 21.80 12.67
C ALA A 38 15.85 23.22 12.34
N ALA A 39 15.29 24.26 12.98
CA ALA A 39 15.70 25.65 12.77
C ALA A 39 17.21 25.90 12.99
N ASN A 40 17.90 24.99 13.70
CA ASN A 40 19.33 25.09 14.00
C ASN A 40 20.18 24.02 13.29
N GLN A 41 19.66 23.34 12.25
CA GLN A 41 20.35 22.24 11.58
C GLN A 41 20.49 22.49 10.06
N PRO A 42 21.68 22.29 9.47
CA PRO A 42 21.88 22.48 8.03
C PRO A 42 21.25 21.40 7.15
N ASN A 43 20.99 20.20 7.71
CA ASN A 43 20.29 19.11 7.03
C ASN A 43 19.38 18.41 8.05
N PRO A 44 18.18 18.95 8.31
CA PRO A 44 17.28 18.38 9.28
C PRO A 44 16.68 17.07 8.79
N ASP A 45 16.16 16.26 9.71
CA ASP A 45 15.41 15.04 9.39
C ASP A 45 14.03 15.41 8.80
N TYR A 46 13.94 15.50 7.48
CA TYR A 46 12.72 15.87 6.76
C TYR A 46 11.60 14.84 6.98
N THR A 47 11.95 13.58 7.25
CA THR A 47 10.95 12.54 7.54
C THR A 47 10.18 12.84 8.82
N ALA A 48 10.76 13.60 9.75
CA ALA A 48 10.12 13.99 11.01
C ALA A 48 9.11 15.14 10.86
N PHE A 49 9.04 15.79 9.68
CA PHE A 49 8.03 16.81 9.38
C PHE A 49 6.76 16.23 8.76
N VAL A 50 6.81 14.96 8.34
CA VAL A 50 5.70 14.31 7.65
C VAL A 50 4.66 13.86 8.65
N ASN A 51 3.42 14.17 8.31
CA ASN A 51 2.23 13.63 8.94
C ASN A 51 1.50 12.70 7.96
N PRO A 52 1.67 11.37 8.07
CA PRO A 52 0.96 10.40 7.24
C PRO A 52 -0.55 10.35 7.52
N PHE A 53 -1.10 11.20 8.39
CA PHE A 53 -2.54 11.29 8.66
C PHE A 53 -3.25 12.44 7.96
N ILE A 54 -2.50 13.31 7.28
CA ILE A 54 -3.16 14.33 6.48
C ILE A 54 -3.84 13.64 5.30
N GLY A 55 -5.15 13.85 5.17
CA GLY A 55 -6.04 13.23 4.19
C GLY A 55 -6.74 11.97 4.67
N THR A 56 -6.56 11.56 5.94
CA THR A 56 -7.20 10.35 6.49
C THR A 56 -8.65 10.57 6.95
N ASP A 57 -9.18 11.75 6.73
CA ASP A 57 -10.56 12.09 7.02
C ASP A 57 -11.01 13.08 5.93
N ASN A 58 -12.30 13.39 5.87
CA ASN A 58 -12.86 14.37 4.94
C ASN A 58 -12.52 14.12 3.46
N TYR A 59 -12.74 12.90 2.96
CA TYR A 59 -12.60 12.54 1.53
C TYR A 59 -11.18 12.70 0.96
N GLY A 60 -10.17 12.80 1.83
CA GLY A 60 -8.77 12.84 1.40
C GLY A 60 -8.24 11.47 1.01
N ASP A 61 -8.84 10.41 1.57
CA ASP A 61 -8.66 9.06 1.10
C ASP A 61 -7.13 8.74 1.01
N VAL A 62 -6.34 8.58 2.09
CA VAL A 62 -4.92 8.14 1.95
C VAL A 62 -4.35 7.17 2.99
N CYS A 63 -3.79 6.03 2.59
CA CYS A 63 -3.17 5.06 3.50
C CYS A 63 -1.86 5.58 4.17
N PRO A 64 -1.67 5.49 5.50
CA PRO A 64 -0.49 5.88 6.27
C PRO A 64 0.50 4.72 6.40
N GLY A 65 0.28 3.66 5.64
CA GLY A 65 1.02 2.43 5.73
C GLY A 65 2.52 2.61 5.50
N ALA A 66 3.29 1.68 6.05
CA ALA A 66 4.73 1.68 5.84
C ALA A 66 5.04 1.37 4.37
N SER A 67 5.69 2.32 3.71
CA SER A 67 6.11 2.25 2.30
C SER A 67 7.44 2.99 2.14
N ILE A 68 8.21 2.63 1.12
CA ILE A 68 9.29 3.47 0.56
C ILE A 68 8.71 4.37 -0.56
N PRO A 69 9.44 5.39 -1.05
CA PRO A 69 9.01 6.15 -2.24
C PRO A 69 8.74 5.21 -3.43
N PHE A 70 7.54 5.33 -4.02
CA PHE A 70 7.04 4.50 -5.13
C PHE A 70 7.07 2.99 -4.85
N GLY A 71 7.11 2.57 -3.58
CA GLY A 71 7.12 1.16 -3.19
C GLY A 71 5.84 0.43 -3.60
N MET A 72 5.98 -0.84 -4.00
CA MET A 72 4.83 -1.71 -4.26
C MET A 72 4.16 -2.14 -2.95
N VAL A 73 4.96 -2.47 -1.94
CA VAL A 73 4.47 -2.81 -0.60
C VAL A 73 4.08 -1.56 0.18
N LYS A 74 2.88 -1.58 0.74
CA LYS A 74 2.33 -0.60 1.67
C LYS A 74 1.59 -1.32 2.78
N PHE A 75 2.26 -1.58 3.92
CA PHE A 75 1.61 -2.26 5.04
C PHE A 75 0.68 -1.32 5.79
N SER A 76 -0.61 -1.64 5.83
CA SER A 76 -1.62 -0.88 6.55
C SER A 76 -2.73 -1.78 7.07
N THR A 77 -3.46 -1.30 8.07
CA THR A 77 -4.62 -2.03 8.58
C THR A 77 -5.84 -1.87 7.68
N ASP A 78 -6.58 -2.96 7.54
CA ASP A 78 -7.86 -3.05 6.85
C ASP A 78 -9.00 -2.82 7.84
N LEU A 79 -9.97 -1.96 7.53
CA LEU A 79 -11.11 -1.63 8.39
C LEU A 79 -12.44 -2.14 7.82
N THR A 80 -13.41 -2.37 8.70
CA THR A 80 -14.70 -2.99 8.34
C THR A 80 -15.65 -2.11 7.54
N GLY A 81 -15.42 -0.80 7.50
CA GLY A 81 -16.27 0.20 6.86
C GLY A 81 -15.90 0.50 5.41
N TYR A 82 -16.52 1.55 4.84
CA TYR A 82 -16.08 2.07 3.54
C TYR A 82 -14.71 2.72 3.70
N ALA A 83 -13.67 1.99 3.29
CA ALA A 83 -12.27 2.36 3.46
C ALA A 83 -11.48 1.95 2.21
N PRO A 84 -11.53 2.74 1.12
CA PRO A 84 -11.04 2.27 -0.17
C PRO A 84 -9.51 2.11 -0.25
N ALA A 85 -8.70 2.63 0.67
CA ALA A 85 -7.29 2.24 0.86
C ALA A 85 -7.07 1.36 2.10
N GLY A 86 -8.09 0.60 2.49
CA GLY A 86 -8.05 -0.26 3.67
C GLY A 86 -8.33 0.49 4.96
N TYR A 87 -8.10 1.81 5.07
CA TYR A 87 -8.25 2.50 6.35
C TYR A 87 -9.27 3.66 6.33
N VAL A 88 -10.05 3.89 7.44
CA VAL A 88 -10.77 5.15 7.79
C VAL A 88 -10.56 5.66 9.22
N ALA A 89 -10.42 6.99 9.41
CA ALA A 89 -10.17 7.60 10.74
C ALA A 89 -11.38 7.56 11.69
N ASP A 90 -12.51 7.03 11.22
CA ASP A 90 -13.71 6.81 12.01
C ASP A 90 -13.43 5.79 13.14
N PRO A 91 -13.43 6.22 14.42
CA PRO A 91 -13.09 5.36 15.55
C PRO A 91 -14.15 4.29 15.85
N THR A 92 -15.30 4.32 15.16
CA THR A 92 -16.31 3.27 15.27
C THR A 92 -16.00 2.06 14.38
N GLN A 93 -15.08 2.21 13.43
CA GLN A 93 -14.69 1.14 12.52
C GLN A 93 -13.72 0.17 13.19
N LYS A 94 -13.91 -1.12 12.91
CA LYS A 94 -13.09 -2.20 13.47
C LYS A 94 -11.98 -2.57 12.51
N ILE A 95 -10.83 -2.95 13.06
CA ILE A 95 -9.72 -3.50 12.29
C ILE A 95 -10.03 -4.98 11.97
N ARG A 96 -9.95 -5.34 10.69
CA ARG A 96 -10.03 -6.71 10.18
C ARG A 96 -8.66 -7.40 10.22
N GLY A 97 -7.61 -6.68 9.86
CA GLY A 97 -6.26 -7.21 9.75
C GLY A 97 -5.23 -6.17 9.29
N ILE A 98 -4.07 -6.66 8.86
CA ILE A 98 -3.02 -5.88 8.18
C ILE A 98 -2.73 -6.57 6.84
N SER A 99 -2.62 -5.78 5.76
CA SER A 99 -2.36 -6.31 4.42
C SER A 99 -1.19 -5.56 3.73
N PRO A 100 -0.47 -6.21 2.80
CA PRO A 100 0.78 -5.65 2.23
C PRO A 100 0.60 -4.76 0.99
N LEU A 101 -0.58 -4.75 0.35
CA LEU A 101 -0.83 -4.02 -0.90
C LEU A 101 -2.00 -3.05 -0.72
N HIS A 102 -1.70 -1.76 -0.89
CA HIS A 102 -2.70 -0.69 -0.82
C HIS A 102 -2.41 0.38 -1.87
N ASP A 103 -3.44 1.10 -2.27
CA ASP A 103 -3.32 2.32 -3.05
C ASP A 103 -3.35 3.56 -2.15
N SER A 104 -2.64 4.62 -2.56
CA SER A 104 -2.64 5.90 -1.84
C SER A 104 -3.42 6.93 -2.65
N GLY A 105 -4.41 7.56 -2.03
CA GLY A 105 -5.50 8.24 -2.74
C GLY A 105 -6.87 7.59 -2.47
N THR A 106 -6.94 6.55 -1.58
CA THR A 106 -8.17 5.94 -1.02
C THR A 106 -8.39 5.77 0.54
N GLY A 107 -7.51 6.08 1.54
CA GLY A 107 -7.87 6.19 3.01
C GLY A 107 -6.88 5.74 4.15
N SER A 108 -6.54 6.62 5.11
CA SER A 108 -6.68 6.66 6.61
C SER A 108 -5.73 6.28 7.82
N TYR A 109 -5.80 6.96 9.02
CA TYR A 109 -5.07 7.10 10.35
C TYR A 109 -4.10 6.03 11.03
N LEU A 110 -3.34 6.44 12.10
CA LEU A 110 -2.53 5.75 13.18
C LEU A 110 -0.99 5.92 13.21
N ASP A 111 -0.34 6.14 14.38
CA ASP A 111 1.11 6.44 14.54
C ASP A 111 2.04 5.82 13.48
N ALA A 112 2.55 6.68 12.61
CA ALA A 112 3.24 6.35 11.39
C ALA A 112 4.19 7.49 11.06
N SER A 113 5.24 7.12 10.35
CA SER A 113 6.22 8.03 9.78
C SER A 113 6.72 7.42 8.48
N PRO A 114 7.36 8.18 7.59
CA PRO A 114 7.82 7.63 6.32
C PRO A 114 8.65 6.33 6.52
N GLY A 115 8.16 5.21 5.98
CA GLY A 115 8.78 3.89 6.10
C GLY A 115 8.42 3.06 7.35
N TYR A 116 7.52 3.55 8.22
CA TYR A 116 7.11 2.86 9.45
C TYR A 116 5.64 3.11 9.80
N PHE A 117 4.95 2.05 10.22
CA PHE A 117 3.57 2.08 10.68
C PHE A 117 3.47 1.34 12.02
N ALA A 118 2.63 1.83 12.94
CA ALA A 118 2.31 1.10 14.16
C ALA A 118 0.87 1.31 14.62
N GLN A 119 0.31 0.25 15.21
CA GLN A 119 -1.01 0.26 15.80
C GLN A 119 -1.07 -0.54 17.08
N THR A 120 -1.73 -0.02 18.12
CA THR A 120 -2.08 -0.85 19.29
C THR A 120 -3.57 -1.15 19.26
N LEU A 121 -3.91 -2.45 19.25
CA LEU A 121 -5.28 -2.93 19.29
C LEU A 121 -5.87 -2.75 20.70
N ASP A 122 -7.20 -2.81 20.79
CA ASP A 122 -7.96 -2.71 22.05
C ASP A 122 -7.64 -3.83 23.05
N ASN A 123 -7.15 -4.97 22.55
CA ASN A 123 -6.63 -6.09 23.34
C ASN A 123 -5.15 -5.93 23.76
N ASN A 124 -4.54 -4.76 23.53
CA ASN A 124 -3.16 -4.40 23.85
C ASN A 124 -2.08 -5.14 23.03
N ILE A 125 -2.43 -5.76 21.91
CA ILE A 125 -1.43 -6.22 20.93
C ILE A 125 -0.95 -5.01 20.14
N LYS A 126 0.36 -4.78 20.10
CA LYS A 126 0.99 -3.76 19.25
C LYS A 126 1.46 -4.40 17.94
N ILE A 127 1.04 -3.83 16.82
CA ILE A 127 1.47 -4.13 15.47
C ILE A 127 2.43 -3.03 15.02
N GLU A 128 3.52 -3.41 14.37
CA GLU A 128 4.47 -2.50 13.73
C GLU A 128 4.81 -3.06 12.35
N ALA A 129 5.04 -2.21 11.36
CA ALA A 129 5.45 -2.62 10.03
C ALA A 129 6.49 -1.67 9.43
N THR A 130 7.38 -2.22 8.60
CA THR A 130 8.31 -1.48 7.76
C THR A 130 8.44 -2.17 6.40
N ALA A 131 8.83 -1.44 5.36
CA ALA A 131 8.76 -1.91 3.99
C ALA A 131 10.06 -1.66 3.21
N THR A 132 10.24 -2.49 2.19
CA THR A 132 11.14 -2.33 1.05
C THR A 132 10.28 -2.14 -0.20
N ARG A 133 10.82 -2.33 -1.41
CA ARG A 133 10.04 -2.14 -2.63
C ARG A 133 8.95 -3.19 -2.76
N ARG A 134 9.28 -4.47 -2.55
CA ARG A 134 8.41 -5.64 -2.80
C ARG A 134 8.32 -6.62 -1.62
N ALA A 135 8.85 -6.22 -0.48
CA ALA A 135 8.78 -7.00 0.75
C ALA A 135 8.78 -6.11 1.99
N GLY A 136 8.70 -6.70 3.18
CA GLY A 136 9.05 -6.02 4.42
C GLY A 136 8.86 -6.89 5.64
N LEU A 137 8.78 -6.24 6.80
CA LEU A 137 8.72 -6.89 8.11
C LEU A 137 7.52 -6.37 8.88
N GLU A 138 6.74 -7.30 9.43
CA GLU A 138 5.68 -7.03 10.40
C GLU A 138 6.15 -7.51 11.77
N ARG A 139 5.90 -6.74 12.83
CA ARG A 139 6.28 -7.08 14.20
C ARG A 139 5.09 -6.91 15.14
N PHE A 140 4.80 -7.95 15.89
CA PHE A 140 3.67 -8.06 16.79
C PHE A 140 4.17 -8.23 18.22
N THR A 141 3.79 -7.34 19.12
CA THR A 141 4.10 -7.42 20.55
C THR A 141 2.83 -7.74 21.32
N PHE A 142 2.80 -8.89 21.99
CA PHE A 142 1.64 -9.39 22.74
C PHE A 142 1.75 -9.04 24.24
N PRO A 143 0.64 -8.99 24.98
CA PRO A 143 0.67 -8.89 26.44
C PRO A 143 1.32 -10.13 27.09
N VAL A 144 2.02 -9.94 28.21
CA VAL A 144 2.62 -11.02 29.01
C VAL A 144 1.56 -12.07 29.37
N GLY A 145 1.92 -13.36 29.28
CA GLY A 145 1.02 -14.48 29.54
C GLY A 145 0.06 -14.83 28.38
N SER A 146 0.09 -14.08 27.27
CA SER A 146 -0.70 -14.41 26.07
C SER A 146 0.02 -15.42 25.19
N LYS A 147 -0.73 -16.34 24.57
CA LYS A 147 -0.23 -17.18 23.48
C LYS A 147 -0.45 -16.45 22.14
N PRO A 148 0.59 -16.21 21.33
CA PRO A 148 0.44 -15.57 20.03
C PRO A 148 -0.30 -16.48 19.06
N TYR A 149 -1.48 -16.05 18.60
CA TYR A 149 -2.25 -16.70 17.54
C TYR A 149 -2.40 -15.75 16.36
N PHE A 150 -2.30 -16.30 15.16
CA PHE A 150 -2.43 -15.58 13.91
C PHE A 150 -3.42 -16.28 12.99
N VAL A 151 -4.16 -15.44 12.25
CA VAL A 151 -4.99 -15.83 11.12
C VAL A 151 -4.45 -15.09 9.92
N LEU A 152 -4.07 -15.85 8.88
CA LEU A 152 -3.81 -15.30 7.56
C LEU A 152 -5.05 -15.58 6.70
N ASP A 153 -5.59 -14.55 6.06
CA ASP A 153 -6.74 -14.64 5.17
C ASP A 153 -6.28 -14.48 3.72
N LEU A 154 -6.42 -15.55 2.92
CA LEU A 154 -6.10 -15.57 1.50
C LEU A 154 -7.15 -14.82 0.66
N SER A 155 -8.38 -14.72 1.15
CA SER A 155 -9.54 -14.27 0.39
C SER A 155 -9.86 -12.78 0.55
N ASN A 156 -9.39 -12.14 1.62
CA ASN A 156 -9.66 -10.73 1.89
C ASN A 156 -8.88 -9.82 0.93
N ASP A 157 -9.62 -9.06 0.12
CA ASP A 157 -9.08 -8.07 -0.82
C ASP A 157 -9.68 -6.67 -0.67
N LEU A 158 -10.59 -6.48 0.30
CA LEU A 158 -11.47 -5.33 0.52
C LEU A 158 -12.75 -5.30 -0.35
N PRO A 159 -12.72 -5.28 -1.72
CA PRO A 159 -13.93 -5.30 -2.54
C PRO A 159 -14.70 -6.63 -2.59
N ALA A 160 -14.17 -7.71 -1.99
CA ALA A 160 -14.73 -9.06 -2.04
C ALA A 160 -14.80 -9.65 -3.46
N THR A 161 -13.69 -9.54 -4.21
CA THR A 161 -13.59 -10.00 -5.61
C THR A 161 -12.72 -11.25 -5.79
N PHE A 162 -12.34 -11.91 -4.71
CA PHE A 162 -11.56 -13.14 -4.75
C PHE A 162 -12.20 -14.19 -5.65
N ALA A 163 -11.43 -14.67 -6.63
CA ALA A 163 -11.86 -15.61 -7.66
C ALA A 163 -11.13 -16.95 -7.56
N GLY A 164 -10.65 -17.29 -6.36
CA GLY A 164 -9.96 -18.54 -6.05
C GLY A 164 -8.45 -18.40 -5.93
N GLY A 165 -7.85 -19.37 -5.24
CA GLY A 165 -6.43 -19.38 -4.91
C GLY A 165 -5.96 -20.66 -4.23
N THR A 166 -4.65 -20.69 -4.02
CA THR A 166 -3.92 -21.76 -3.37
C THR A 166 -3.12 -21.22 -2.19
N LEU A 167 -3.00 -22.03 -1.15
CA LEU A 167 -2.15 -21.76 -0.01
C LEU A 167 -1.39 -23.03 0.34
N ASP A 168 -0.11 -22.88 0.64
CA ASP A 168 0.77 -23.95 1.13
C ASP A 168 1.48 -23.51 2.40
N ILE A 169 1.62 -24.43 3.35
CA ILE A 169 2.34 -24.27 4.61
C ILE A 169 3.48 -25.29 4.62
N ASP A 170 4.71 -24.81 4.67
CA ASP A 170 5.88 -25.61 5.02
C ASP A 170 6.21 -25.39 6.51
N PRO A 171 5.81 -26.27 7.41
CA PRO A 171 6.07 -26.10 8.84
C PRO A 171 7.53 -26.31 9.23
N GLU A 172 8.33 -27.01 8.41
CA GLU A 172 9.74 -27.26 8.68
C GLU A 172 10.58 -26.01 8.36
N GLN A 173 10.30 -25.38 7.22
CA GLN A 173 10.87 -24.07 6.87
C GLN A 173 10.19 -22.92 7.62
N GLY A 174 9.01 -23.17 8.18
CA GLY A 174 8.10 -22.17 8.75
C GLY A 174 7.77 -21.08 7.73
N ARG A 175 7.27 -21.52 6.57
CA ARG A 175 6.91 -20.67 5.43
C ARG A 175 5.47 -20.91 5.03
N ILE A 176 4.75 -19.84 4.74
CA ILE A 176 3.43 -19.90 4.11
C ILE A 176 3.50 -19.17 2.77
N THR A 177 3.07 -19.82 1.70
CA THR A 177 2.89 -19.19 0.40
C THR A 177 1.42 -19.13 0.04
N ILE A 178 0.98 -17.97 -0.44
CA ILE A 178 -0.37 -17.76 -0.91
C ILE A 178 -0.34 -17.24 -2.35
N GLY A 179 -1.36 -17.61 -3.12
CA GLY A 179 -1.54 -17.15 -4.49
C GLY A 179 -3.01 -17.20 -4.87
N GLY A 180 -3.48 -16.23 -5.62
CA GLY A 180 -4.89 -16.15 -5.97
C GLY A 180 -5.19 -15.29 -7.18
N ARG A 181 -6.47 -15.11 -7.42
CA ARG A 181 -7.01 -14.19 -8.43
C ARG A 181 -7.99 -13.24 -7.79
N TRP A 182 -7.92 -11.97 -8.17
CA TRP A 182 -8.82 -10.91 -7.70
C TRP A 182 -9.27 -10.05 -8.86
N GLY A 183 -10.44 -9.45 -8.72
CA GLY A 183 -11.00 -8.54 -9.70
C GLY A 183 -10.23 -7.23 -9.79
N SER A 184 -10.37 -6.54 -10.91
CA SER A 184 -9.79 -5.21 -11.12
C SER A 184 -10.26 -4.21 -10.05
N SER A 185 -9.33 -3.44 -9.48
CA SER A 185 -9.64 -2.41 -8.47
C SER A 185 -10.48 -1.26 -9.04
N PHE A 186 -10.00 -0.61 -10.11
CA PHE A 186 -10.70 0.48 -10.80
C PHE A 186 -10.82 0.19 -12.29
N GLY A 187 -11.48 -0.91 -12.64
CA GLY A 187 -11.64 -1.34 -14.03
C GLY A 187 -12.79 -2.33 -14.20
N PRO A 188 -12.98 -2.87 -15.42
CA PRO A 188 -14.07 -3.80 -15.67
C PRO A 188 -13.96 -5.07 -14.83
N GLU A 189 -15.02 -5.41 -14.10
CA GLU A 189 -15.11 -6.56 -13.18
C GLU A 189 -14.86 -7.92 -13.86
N ARG A 190 -14.87 -7.97 -15.21
CA ARG A 190 -14.56 -9.18 -15.98
C ARG A 190 -13.07 -9.55 -15.96
N TYR A 191 -12.20 -8.62 -15.58
CA TYR A 191 -10.76 -8.84 -15.56
C TYR A 191 -10.29 -9.22 -14.16
N ASN A 192 -9.48 -10.28 -14.10
CA ASN A 192 -8.82 -10.70 -12.88
C ASN A 192 -7.30 -10.65 -13.04
N TYR A 193 -6.61 -10.24 -12.00
CA TYR A 193 -5.15 -10.29 -11.89
C TYR A 193 -4.75 -11.39 -10.93
N GLN A 194 -3.51 -11.86 -11.05
CA GLN A 194 -2.90 -12.77 -10.10
C GLN A 194 -1.98 -12.00 -9.16
N ALA A 195 -1.98 -12.37 -7.90
CA ALA A 195 -1.03 -11.91 -6.90
C ALA A 195 -0.66 -13.05 -5.96
N PHE A 196 0.51 -12.93 -5.37
CA PHE A 196 1.14 -13.94 -4.54
C PHE A 196 1.85 -13.27 -3.38
N ALA A 197 1.90 -13.97 -2.24
CA ALA A 197 2.69 -13.55 -1.11
C ALA A 197 3.40 -14.74 -0.44
N CYS A 198 4.51 -14.44 0.20
CA CYS A 198 5.35 -15.39 0.92
C CYS A 198 5.61 -14.85 2.32
N TYR A 199 5.24 -15.62 3.35
CA TYR A 199 5.38 -15.30 4.75
C TYR A 199 6.39 -16.25 5.40
N ASP A 200 7.54 -15.73 5.83
CA ASP A 200 8.49 -16.47 6.66
C ASP A 200 8.21 -16.19 8.13
N LEU A 201 8.02 -17.27 8.89
CA LEU A 201 7.46 -17.26 10.24
C LEU A 201 8.53 -17.45 11.34
N LEU A 202 9.71 -17.95 10.98
CA LEU A 202 10.72 -18.34 11.98
C LEU A 202 11.69 -17.23 12.38
N ASN A 203 11.69 -16.09 11.66
CA ASN A 203 12.59 -14.96 11.91
C ASN A 203 14.06 -15.39 12.09
N GLY A 204 14.61 -16.09 11.08
CA GLY A 204 15.98 -16.63 11.14
C GLY A 204 16.18 -17.72 12.20
N GLY A 205 15.11 -18.38 12.65
CA GLY A 205 15.14 -19.43 13.68
C GLY A 205 14.97 -18.90 15.12
N ASN A 206 14.73 -17.60 15.30
CA ASN A 206 14.51 -16.99 16.61
C ASN A 206 13.08 -17.20 17.15
N GLN A 207 12.18 -17.76 16.34
CA GLN A 207 10.80 -18.06 16.69
C GLN A 207 10.50 -19.54 16.42
N LYS A 208 9.65 -20.14 17.27
CA LYS A 208 9.24 -21.53 17.14
C LYS A 208 7.73 -21.65 17.01
N LEU A 209 7.27 -22.29 15.94
CA LEU A 209 5.85 -22.59 15.74
C LEU A 209 5.37 -23.64 16.75
N SER A 210 4.17 -23.42 17.28
CA SER A 210 3.47 -24.30 18.20
C SER A 210 2.42 -25.14 17.47
N GLU A 211 1.58 -24.46 16.69
CA GLU A 211 0.50 -25.05 15.91
C GLU A 211 0.48 -24.42 14.52
N HIS A 212 0.05 -25.19 13.54
CA HIS A 212 -0.28 -24.71 12.20
C HIS A 212 -1.53 -25.43 11.70
N GLY A 213 -2.19 -24.85 10.73
CA GLY A 213 -3.34 -25.45 10.08
C GLY A 213 -3.95 -24.49 9.07
N VAL A 214 -5.06 -24.92 8.50
CA VAL A 214 -5.85 -24.11 7.57
C VAL A 214 -7.21 -23.84 8.17
N TRP A 215 -7.88 -22.80 7.68
CA TRP A 215 -9.28 -22.53 8.01
C TRP A 215 -10.09 -22.26 6.75
N THR A 216 -11.38 -22.56 6.80
CA THR A 216 -12.36 -22.18 5.79
C THR A 216 -13.65 -21.71 6.43
N GLY A 217 -14.33 -20.76 5.79
CA GLY A 217 -15.61 -20.27 6.24
C GLY A 217 -16.45 -19.63 5.14
N ASP A 218 -17.72 -19.42 5.42
CA ASP A 218 -18.66 -18.69 4.57
C ASP A 218 -19.78 -18.00 5.38
N ASP A 219 -20.55 -17.15 4.71
CA ASP A 219 -21.69 -16.44 5.31
C ASP A 219 -22.90 -17.36 5.60
N TYR A 220 -22.83 -18.64 5.21
CA TYR A 220 -23.90 -19.62 5.37
C TYR A 220 -23.68 -20.55 6.57
N GLY A 221 -22.71 -20.23 7.42
CA GLY A 221 -22.44 -20.94 8.68
C GLY A 221 -21.39 -22.05 8.56
N LEU A 222 -20.60 -22.07 7.47
CA LEU A 222 -19.37 -22.85 7.45
C LEU A 222 -18.32 -22.14 8.32
N ASP A 223 -17.81 -22.85 9.33
CA ASP A 223 -16.60 -22.49 10.07
C ASP A 223 -15.85 -23.79 10.36
N ALA A 224 -14.75 -24.01 9.63
CA ALA A 224 -13.97 -25.23 9.69
C ALA A 224 -12.50 -24.93 9.93
N LYS A 225 -11.90 -25.72 10.83
CA LYS A 225 -10.46 -25.69 11.13
C LYS A 225 -9.84 -27.03 10.75
N GLY A 226 -8.82 -26.98 9.92
CA GLY A 226 -7.96 -28.11 9.58
C GLY A 226 -6.61 -27.98 10.28
N LEU A 227 -6.54 -28.23 11.59
CA LEU A 227 -5.25 -28.24 12.31
C LEU A 227 -4.35 -29.35 11.75
N GLY A 228 -3.07 -29.02 11.52
CA GLY A 228 -2.09 -29.90 10.89
C GLY A 228 -2.24 -30.08 9.38
N GLN A 229 -3.27 -29.49 8.75
CA GLN A 229 -3.35 -29.41 7.29
C GLN A 229 -2.41 -28.32 6.80
N THR A 230 -1.80 -28.55 5.64
CA THR A 230 -0.76 -27.68 5.09
C THR A 230 -1.09 -27.15 3.70
N HIS A 231 -2.26 -27.47 3.16
CA HIS A 231 -2.61 -27.07 1.79
C HIS A 231 -4.09 -26.68 1.69
N LEU A 232 -4.35 -25.61 0.94
CA LEU A 232 -5.67 -25.25 0.44
C LEU A 232 -5.61 -25.01 -1.07
N ASN A 233 -6.65 -25.44 -1.75
CA ASN A 233 -6.91 -25.10 -3.14
C ASN A 233 -8.42 -24.89 -3.29
N LEU A 234 -8.84 -23.64 -3.27
CA LEU A 234 -10.24 -23.24 -3.24
C LEU A 234 -10.51 -22.28 -4.39
N THR A 235 -11.57 -22.55 -5.15
CA THR A 235 -11.98 -21.71 -6.27
C THR A 235 -13.14 -20.82 -5.86
N LEU A 236 -14.36 -21.30 -6.03
CA LEU A 236 -15.62 -20.69 -5.59
C LEU A 236 -16.57 -21.82 -5.19
N ASN A 237 -17.60 -21.50 -4.41
CA ASN A 237 -18.65 -22.46 -4.12
C ASN A 237 -19.56 -22.68 -5.35
N LEU A 238 -20.39 -23.72 -5.31
CA LEU A 238 -21.27 -24.11 -6.42
C LEU A 238 -22.21 -22.98 -6.91
N ILE A 239 -22.59 -22.06 -6.02
CA ILE A 239 -23.50 -20.95 -6.33
C ILE A 239 -22.76 -19.63 -6.65
N GLY A 240 -21.43 -19.70 -6.83
CA GLY A 240 -20.58 -18.56 -7.19
C GLY A 240 -20.16 -17.67 -6.02
N GLY A 241 -20.42 -18.07 -4.77
CA GLY A 241 -19.94 -17.39 -3.57
C GLY A 241 -18.48 -17.73 -3.24
N VAL A 242 -17.85 -16.86 -2.45
CA VAL A 242 -16.47 -17.01 -1.99
C VAL A 242 -16.41 -17.87 -0.74
N TYR A 243 -15.52 -18.87 -0.72
CA TYR A 243 -15.07 -19.46 0.53
C TYR A 243 -13.96 -18.58 1.10
N GLN A 244 -14.22 -17.97 2.25
CA GLN A 244 -13.15 -17.36 3.02
C GLN A 244 -12.23 -18.45 3.53
N SER A 245 -10.93 -18.24 3.45
CA SER A 245 -9.97 -19.28 3.82
C SER A 245 -8.58 -18.74 4.04
N GLY A 246 -7.75 -19.52 4.70
CA GLY A 246 -6.34 -19.23 4.82
C GLY A 246 -5.65 -20.08 5.88
N ALA A 247 -4.62 -19.53 6.52
CA ALA A 247 -3.81 -20.26 7.49
C ALA A 247 -4.08 -19.83 8.93
N LEU A 248 -3.90 -20.79 9.83
CA LEU A 248 -3.84 -20.60 11.28
C LEU A 248 -2.44 -20.97 11.74
N PHE A 249 -1.81 -20.15 12.56
CA PHE A 249 -0.54 -20.51 13.18
C PHE A 249 -0.37 -19.84 14.55
N SER A 250 0.44 -20.46 15.40
CA SER A 250 0.76 -19.93 16.73
C SER A 250 2.19 -20.22 17.12
N TYR A 251 2.68 -19.57 18.18
CA TYR A 251 4.07 -19.65 18.61
C TYR A 251 4.23 -20.18 20.04
N ASP A 252 5.31 -20.93 20.24
CA ASP A 252 5.80 -21.27 21.58
C ASP A 252 6.54 -20.05 22.14
N VAL A 253 6.11 -19.57 23.30
CA VAL A 253 6.70 -18.39 23.95
C VAL A 253 6.87 -18.63 25.45
N ASP A 254 7.85 -17.97 26.07
CA ASP A 254 7.98 -17.96 27.51
C ASP A 254 6.82 -17.14 28.11
N PRO A 255 5.95 -17.75 28.95
CA PRO A 255 4.78 -17.08 29.53
C PRO A 255 5.15 -15.90 30.44
N LEU A 256 6.40 -15.80 30.90
CA LEU A 256 6.88 -14.68 31.73
C LEU A 256 7.49 -13.54 30.90
N SER A 257 7.71 -13.74 29.60
CA SER A 257 8.26 -12.74 28.70
C SER A 257 7.16 -11.93 28.00
N VAL A 258 7.52 -10.77 27.44
CA VAL A 258 6.68 -10.05 26.49
C VAL A 258 6.88 -10.71 25.12
N PRO A 259 5.89 -11.44 24.57
CA PRO A 259 6.09 -12.14 23.31
C PRO A 259 6.17 -11.14 22.17
N GLN A 260 7.25 -11.22 21.40
CA GLN A 260 7.43 -10.43 20.19
C GLN A 260 7.65 -11.37 19.00
N ILE A 261 6.79 -11.25 18.00
CA ILE A 261 6.79 -12.08 16.79
C ILE A 261 7.05 -11.19 15.58
N THR A 262 8.04 -11.53 14.78
CA THR A 262 8.35 -10.85 13.52
C THR A 262 8.11 -11.78 12.34
N LEU A 263 7.37 -11.30 11.35
CA LEU A 263 7.10 -11.99 10.10
C LEU A 263 7.81 -11.25 8.97
N ARG A 264 8.45 -11.99 8.06
CA ARG A 264 8.96 -11.44 6.80
C ARG A 264 7.97 -11.75 5.69
N VAL A 265 7.53 -10.71 4.99
CA VAL A 265 6.48 -10.81 3.97
C VAL A 265 7.03 -10.31 2.65
N GLY A 266 6.96 -11.14 1.62
CA GLY A 266 7.25 -10.78 0.23
C GLY A 266 5.98 -10.87 -0.61
N VAL A 267 5.88 -10.02 -1.63
CA VAL A 267 4.74 -10.00 -2.57
C VAL A 267 5.22 -10.08 -4.01
N SER A 268 4.39 -10.63 -4.89
CA SER A 268 4.65 -10.67 -6.32
C SER A 268 3.37 -10.76 -7.13
N PHE A 269 3.39 -10.23 -8.35
CA PHE A 269 2.35 -10.47 -9.35
C PHE A 269 2.69 -11.64 -10.30
N ARG A 270 3.82 -12.32 -10.08
CA ARG A 270 4.36 -13.38 -10.95
C ARG A 270 4.04 -14.77 -10.42
N SER A 271 4.53 -15.06 -9.22
CA SER A 271 4.40 -16.37 -8.58
C SER A 271 4.74 -16.30 -7.09
N ALA A 272 4.41 -17.35 -6.35
CA ALA A 272 4.79 -17.50 -4.96
C ALA A 272 6.32 -17.59 -4.78
N GLU A 273 7.02 -18.25 -5.70
CA GLU A 273 8.49 -18.35 -5.69
C GLU A 273 9.13 -16.97 -5.86
N GLN A 274 8.59 -16.14 -6.78
CA GLN A 274 9.07 -14.77 -6.95
C GLN A 274 8.78 -13.91 -5.71
N ALA A 275 7.63 -14.10 -5.06
CA ALA A 275 7.32 -13.42 -3.80
C ALA A 275 8.33 -13.78 -2.70
N CYS A 276 8.69 -15.06 -2.55
CA CYS A 276 9.74 -15.48 -1.61
C CYS A 276 11.11 -14.91 -2.00
N ALA A 277 11.48 -14.95 -3.28
CA ALA A 277 12.75 -14.37 -3.76
C ALA A 277 12.84 -12.86 -3.51
N ASN A 278 11.72 -12.13 -3.65
CA ASN A 278 11.65 -10.71 -3.30
C ASN A 278 11.90 -10.48 -1.81
N ALA A 279 11.25 -11.25 -0.92
CA ALA A 279 11.50 -11.20 0.52
C ALA A 279 12.96 -11.49 0.88
N GLU A 280 13.52 -12.56 0.34
CA GLU A 280 14.88 -13.00 0.64
C GLU A 280 15.94 -12.00 0.14
N SER A 281 15.74 -11.43 -1.05
CA SER A 281 16.70 -10.49 -1.65
C SER A 281 16.63 -9.08 -1.06
N GLU A 282 15.44 -8.57 -0.73
CA GLU A 282 15.28 -7.19 -0.25
C GLU A 282 15.41 -7.08 1.28
N VAL A 283 14.94 -8.08 2.02
CA VAL A 283 15.00 -8.11 3.49
C VAL A 283 16.17 -8.98 3.98
N GLY A 284 16.30 -10.21 3.49
CA GLY A 284 17.30 -11.16 3.96
C GLY A 284 17.26 -11.33 5.48
N ASP A 285 18.43 -11.37 6.13
CA ASP A 285 18.55 -11.49 7.59
C ASP A 285 18.55 -10.14 8.33
N ALA A 286 18.16 -9.05 7.67
CA ALA A 286 18.14 -7.73 8.28
C ALA A 286 17.08 -7.65 9.40
N SER A 287 17.42 -6.95 10.49
CA SER A 287 16.45 -6.67 11.56
C SER A 287 15.38 -5.68 11.12
N PHE A 288 14.28 -5.64 11.88
CA PHE A 288 13.22 -4.64 11.71
C PHE A 288 13.77 -3.21 11.69
N GLU A 289 14.61 -2.87 12.66
CA GLU A 289 15.25 -1.55 12.76
C GLU A 289 16.08 -1.24 11.52
N ARG A 290 16.81 -2.24 11.00
CA ARG A 290 17.65 -2.04 9.83
C ARG A 290 16.85 -1.77 8.56
N ILE A 291 15.72 -2.46 8.37
CA ILE A 291 14.82 -2.16 7.24
C ILE A 291 14.17 -0.80 7.41
N TRP A 292 13.73 -0.46 8.63
CA TRP A 292 13.18 0.86 8.91
C TRP A 292 14.19 1.99 8.65
N GLU A 293 15.44 1.85 9.08
CA GLU A 293 16.51 2.81 8.80
C GLU A 293 16.73 3.02 7.30
N ARG A 294 16.70 1.94 6.50
CA ARG A 294 16.83 2.02 5.04
C ARG A 294 15.65 2.77 4.42
N ALA A 295 14.42 2.42 4.80
CA ALA A 295 13.22 3.09 4.33
C ALA A 295 13.25 4.59 4.69
N LYS A 296 13.64 4.93 5.92
CA LYS A 296 13.81 6.31 6.36
C LYS A 296 14.87 7.05 5.55
N ALA A 297 15.99 6.41 5.23
CA ALA A 297 17.05 7.02 4.43
C ALA A 297 16.58 7.33 2.99
N GLU A 298 15.79 6.45 2.38
CA GLU A 298 15.18 6.72 1.06
C GLU A 298 14.20 7.90 1.10
N TRP A 299 13.38 7.98 2.16
CA TRP A 299 12.50 9.13 2.36
C TRP A 299 13.25 10.42 2.61
N GLN A 300 14.32 10.38 3.40
CA GLN A 300 15.17 11.54 3.65
C GLN A 300 15.78 12.06 2.33
N GLU A 301 16.26 11.17 1.46
CA GLU A 301 16.74 11.55 0.13
C GLU A 301 15.64 12.20 -0.70
N LYS A 302 14.47 11.56 -0.78
CA LYS A 302 13.36 12.02 -1.63
C LYS A 302 12.81 13.37 -1.18
N LEU A 303 12.58 13.53 0.13
CA LEU A 303 12.03 14.76 0.71
C LEU A 303 13.06 15.89 0.72
N GLY A 304 14.33 15.58 0.92
CA GLY A 304 15.42 16.55 0.91
C GLY A 304 15.70 17.19 -0.46
N ARG A 305 15.07 16.71 -1.54
CA ARG A 305 15.17 17.36 -2.86
C ARG A 305 14.47 18.73 -2.91
N VAL A 306 13.61 19.04 -1.95
CA VAL A 306 12.95 20.34 -1.81
C VAL A 306 13.26 20.90 -0.43
N GLU A 307 14.15 21.88 -0.38
CA GLU A 307 14.56 22.53 0.87
C GLU A 307 13.82 23.86 1.05
N ILE A 308 13.49 24.19 2.30
CA ILE A 308 12.87 25.46 2.69
C ILE A 308 13.64 26.08 3.85
N ASP A 309 13.50 27.39 4.02
CA ASP A 309 13.94 28.06 5.23
C ASP A 309 13.00 27.73 6.39
N VAL A 310 13.28 26.62 7.08
CA VAL A 310 12.46 26.12 8.19
C VAL A 310 12.31 27.16 9.30
N THR A 311 13.33 27.99 9.53
CA THR A 311 13.33 29.02 10.58
C THR A 311 12.29 30.11 10.30
N ASN A 312 12.17 30.52 9.02
CA ASN A 312 11.25 31.60 8.62
C ASN A 312 9.93 31.09 8.01
N THR A 313 9.73 29.76 7.96
CA THR A 313 8.50 29.16 7.45
C THR A 313 7.59 28.75 8.61
N PRO A 314 6.29 29.12 8.61
CA PRO A 314 5.35 28.67 9.63
C PRO A 314 5.30 27.14 9.74
N ALA A 315 5.28 26.62 10.97
CA ALA A 315 5.38 25.17 11.21
C ALA A 315 4.29 24.35 10.50
N ASN A 316 3.07 24.89 10.41
CA ASN A 316 1.98 24.24 9.67
C ASN A 316 2.26 24.17 8.15
N VAL A 317 2.91 25.17 7.57
CA VAL A 317 3.29 25.16 6.15
C VAL A 317 4.40 24.14 5.91
N THR A 318 5.38 24.05 6.81
CA THR A 318 6.43 23.02 6.78
C THR A 318 5.81 21.61 6.82
N GLU A 319 4.95 21.33 7.80
CA GLU A 319 4.26 20.04 7.92
C GLU A 319 3.45 19.71 6.64
N MET A 320 2.63 20.64 6.16
CA MET A 320 1.80 20.44 4.96
C MET A 320 2.64 20.18 3.71
N LEU A 321 3.75 20.90 3.52
CA LEU A 321 4.62 20.73 2.37
C LEU A 321 5.24 19.34 2.34
N TYR A 322 5.93 18.94 3.42
CA TYR A 322 6.61 17.64 3.45
C TYR A 322 5.62 16.48 3.47
N SER A 323 4.46 16.64 4.10
CA SER A 323 3.38 15.65 4.00
C SER A 323 2.85 15.52 2.57
N SER A 324 2.72 16.62 1.83
CA SER A 324 2.28 16.60 0.43
C SER A 324 3.34 15.97 -0.50
N LEU A 325 4.62 16.25 -0.27
CA LEU A 325 5.73 15.64 -1.01
C LEU A 325 5.84 14.14 -0.74
N TYR A 326 5.63 13.72 0.51
CA TYR A 326 5.49 12.32 0.89
C TYR A 326 4.37 11.65 0.08
N ARG A 327 3.17 12.23 0.07
CA ARG A 327 2.02 11.70 -0.68
C ARG A 327 2.27 11.60 -2.18
N ALA A 328 2.84 12.64 -2.77
CA ALA A 328 3.18 12.66 -4.19
C ALA A 328 4.19 11.55 -4.55
N SER A 329 4.94 11.02 -3.59
CA SER A 329 5.93 9.99 -3.83
C SER A 329 5.47 8.58 -3.45
N LEU A 330 4.17 8.36 -3.18
CA LEU A 330 3.64 7.02 -2.86
C LEU A 330 3.13 6.26 -4.08
N THR A 331 2.70 6.98 -5.12
CA THR A 331 2.09 6.44 -6.34
C THR A 331 2.60 7.25 -7.54
N PRO A 332 2.83 6.64 -8.72
CA PRO A 332 2.60 5.24 -9.07
C PRO A 332 3.60 4.25 -8.45
N ASN A 333 3.24 2.98 -8.41
CA ASN A 333 4.03 1.93 -7.75
C ASN A 333 5.08 1.38 -8.72
N ASN A 334 6.36 1.39 -8.35
CA ASN A 334 7.41 0.75 -9.13
C ASN A 334 7.30 -0.78 -9.03
N ALA A 335 6.51 -1.34 -9.93
CA ALA A 335 6.28 -2.77 -10.12
C ALA A 335 7.19 -3.35 -11.22
N THR A 336 8.35 -2.74 -11.48
CA THR A 336 9.34 -3.27 -12.43
C THR A 336 9.77 -4.68 -12.01
N GLY A 337 9.62 -5.64 -12.93
CA GLY A 337 9.83 -7.07 -12.70
C GLY A 337 8.61 -7.83 -12.14
N GLU A 338 7.52 -7.14 -11.82
CA GLU A 338 6.28 -7.69 -11.25
C GLU A 338 5.13 -7.59 -12.25
N THR A 339 5.39 -8.02 -13.49
CA THR A 339 4.44 -7.89 -14.61
C THR A 339 3.79 -9.21 -14.99
N GLN A 340 2.56 -9.15 -15.47
CA GLN A 340 1.79 -10.32 -15.91
C GLN A 340 1.00 -10.03 -17.18
N GLY A 341 0.38 -11.07 -17.75
CA GLY A 341 -0.44 -10.96 -18.95
C GLY A 341 0.34 -10.40 -20.14
N VAL A 342 -0.21 -9.39 -20.82
CA VAL A 342 0.43 -8.76 -21.99
C VAL A 342 1.80 -8.13 -21.67
N PHE A 343 2.06 -7.79 -20.40
CA PHE A 343 3.29 -7.18 -19.94
C PHE A 343 4.31 -8.17 -19.36
N GLU A 344 4.01 -9.48 -19.31
CA GLU A 344 4.87 -10.48 -18.66
C GLU A 344 6.34 -10.45 -19.12
N ASN A 345 6.60 -10.16 -20.39
CA ASN A 345 7.96 -10.11 -20.93
C ASN A 345 8.42 -8.69 -21.27
N THR A 346 7.88 -7.68 -20.60
CA THR A 346 8.39 -6.32 -20.77
C THR A 346 9.77 -6.17 -20.15
N THR A 347 10.64 -5.45 -20.85
CA THR A 347 11.97 -5.04 -20.37
C THR A 347 12.01 -3.57 -19.98
N SER A 348 10.92 -2.85 -20.25
CA SER A 348 10.72 -1.44 -19.92
C SER A 348 10.58 -1.27 -18.41
N PHE A 349 10.79 -0.05 -17.92
CA PHE A 349 10.36 0.26 -16.54
C PHE A 349 8.84 0.09 -16.44
N TYR A 350 8.38 -0.43 -15.29
CA TYR A 350 6.96 -0.72 -15.11
C TYR A 350 6.43 -0.10 -13.83
N PHE A 351 5.53 0.86 -14.00
CA PHE A 351 4.84 1.55 -12.92
C PHE A 351 3.35 1.21 -12.97
N ASP A 352 2.84 0.65 -11.88
CA ASP A 352 1.44 0.28 -11.72
C ASP A 352 0.71 1.31 -10.83
N SER A 353 -0.59 1.14 -10.61
CA SER A 353 -1.41 2.11 -9.88
C SER A 353 -1.38 3.51 -10.52
N LEU A 354 -1.40 3.53 -11.85
CA LEU A 354 -1.73 4.73 -12.63
C LEU A 354 -3.23 5.00 -12.43
N TYR A 355 -3.63 5.51 -11.27
CA TYR A 355 -5.00 5.88 -10.93
C TYR A 355 -5.39 7.17 -11.67
N CYS A 356 -5.55 6.99 -12.98
CA CYS A 356 -5.94 7.96 -13.96
C CYS A 356 -5.02 9.16 -14.13
N SER A 357 -4.39 9.15 -15.31
CA SER A 357 -3.61 10.24 -15.87
C SER A 357 -4.39 11.55 -15.90
N TRP A 358 -5.73 11.48 -15.98
CA TRP A 358 -6.65 12.63 -15.93
C TRP A 358 -6.34 13.57 -14.77
N ASP A 359 -6.11 13.08 -13.55
CA ASP A 359 -5.79 13.94 -12.40
C ASP A 359 -4.32 14.39 -12.43
N THR A 360 -3.43 13.43 -12.63
CA THR A 360 -1.99 13.56 -12.35
C THR A 360 -1.23 14.40 -13.37
N PHE A 361 -1.70 14.52 -14.62
CA PHE A 361 -1.05 15.37 -15.61
C PHE A 361 -1.02 16.86 -15.23
N ARG A 362 -1.97 17.30 -14.39
CA ARG A 362 -2.18 18.73 -14.08
C ARG A 362 -1.05 19.32 -13.25
N THR A 363 -0.61 18.59 -12.23
CA THR A 363 0.31 19.10 -11.20
C THR A 363 1.34 18.08 -10.76
N PHE A 364 0.98 16.79 -10.69
CA PHE A 364 1.90 15.75 -10.21
C PHE A 364 3.10 15.57 -11.16
N TYR A 365 2.86 15.29 -12.44
CA TYR A 365 3.96 15.11 -13.39
C TYR A 365 4.80 16.38 -13.62
N PRO A 366 4.19 17.59 -13.71
CA PRO A 366 4.96 18.83 -13.69
C PRO A 366 5.85 19.00 -12.45
N LEU A 367 5.38 18.60 -11.27
CA LEU A 367 6.20 18.60 -10.05
C LEU A 367 7.33 17.57 -10.15
N LEU A 368 7.01 16.32 -10.52
CA LEU A 368 7.97 15.24 -10.65
C LEU A 368 9.10 15.59 -11.64
N ALA A 369 8.75 16.27 -12.73
CA ALA A 369 9.70 16.78 -13.70
C ALA A 369 10.75 17.73 -13.08
N LEU A 370 10.43 18.46 -12.00
CA LEU A 370 11.37 19.41 -11.38
C LEU A 370 12.39 18.72 -10.45
N HIS A 371 11.96 17.74 -9.66
CA HIS A 371 12.79 17.16 -8.59
C HIS A 371 13.14 15.68 -8.79
N SER A 372 12.48 14.98 -9.72
CA SER A 372 12.66 13.54 -9.98
C SER A 372 12.64 13.22 -11.47
N PRO A 373 13.51 13.83 -12.29
CA PRO A 373 13.48 13.62 -13.74
C PRO A 373 13.82 12.19 -14.18
N VAL A 374 14.59 11.45 -13.38
CA VAL A 374 14.89 10.04 -13.66
C VAL A 374 13.64 9.19 -13.48
N GLU A 375 12.95 9.31 -12.34
CA GLU A 375 11.70 8.60 -12.11
C GLU A 375 10.62 9.02 -13.11
N PHE A 376 10.57 10.31 -13.48
CA PHE A 376 9.65 10.80 -14.51
C PHE A 376 9.93 10.14 -15.87
N ALA A 377 11.19 10.04 -16.30
CA ALA A 377 11.56 9.34 -17.53
C ALA A 377 11.15 7.85 -17.49
N GLN A 378 11.37 7.16 -16.37
CA GLN A 378 10.98 5.75 -16.23
C GLN A 378 9.45 5.57 -16.35
N ILE A 379 8.67 6.51 -15.81
CA ILE A 379 7.22 6.49 -15.97
C ILE A 379 6.82 6.79 -17.42
N VAL A 380 7.50 7.70 -18.11
CA VAL A 380 7.27 7.95 -19.56
C VAL A 380 7.55 6.70 -20.39
N ASP A 381 8.64 5.96 -20.13
CA ASP A 381 8.90 4.68 -20.80
C ASP A 381 7.79 3.67 -20.52
N ASN A 382 7.23 3.65 -19.31
CA ASN A 382 6.09 2.81 -18.97
C ASN A 382 4.79 3.17 -19.74
N TYR A 383 4.53 4.47 -20.01
CA TYR A 383 3.43 4.87 -20.89
C TYR A 383 3.66 4.41 -22.34
N ILE A 384 4.88 4.62 -22.85
CA ILE A 384 5.28 4.16 -24.19
C ILE A 384 5.21 2.64 -24.29
N ASP A 385 5.59 1.90 -23.25
CA ASP A 385 5.46 0.43 -23.21
C ASP A 385 4.00 -0.01 -23.29
N GLY A 386 3.09 0.70 -22.63
CA GLY A 386 1.65 0.48 -22.79
C GLY A 386 1.21 0.59 -24.26
N TRP A 387 1.68 1.60 -24.97
CA TRP A 387 1.47 1.71 -26.42
C TRP A 387 2.12 0.56 -27.20
N ARG A 388 3.38 0.20 -26.91
CA ARG A 388 4.06 -0.93 -27.58
C ARG A 388 3.29 -2.24 -27.43
N LYS A 389 2.66 -2.46 -26.27
CA LYS A 389 1.97 -3.72 -25.94
C LYS A 389 0.52 -3.76 -26.41
N ASN A 390 -0.20 -2.65 -26.30
CA ASN A 390 -1.65 -2.61 -26.51
C ASN A 390 -2.07 -1.77 -27.72
N GLY A 391 -1.19 -0.91 -28.25
CA GLY A 391 -1.48 0.03 -29.35
C GLY A 391 -1.89 1.44 -28.91
N TRP A 392 -2.13 1.65 -27.62
CA TRP A 392 -2.47 2.95 -27.00
C TRP A 392 -1.76 3.11 -25.65
N MET A 393 -1.45 4.35 -25.27
CA MET A 393 -0.91 4.60 -23.93
C MET A 393 -2.00 4.43 -22.87
N PRO A 394 -1.67 3.95 -21.67
CA PRO A 394 -2.66 3.71 -20.63
C PRO A 394 -3.15 5.03 -20.04
N GLU A 395 -4.46 5.25 -19.94
CA GLU A 395 -4.99 6.36 -19.14
C GLU A 395 -5.05 6.00 -17.66
N CYS A 396 -5.67 4.87 -17.35
CA CYS A 396 -5.76 4.32 -16.00
C CYS A 396 -5.31 2.85 -16.04
N ARG A 397 -4.50 2.43 -15.07
CA ARG A 397 -4.04 1.04 -14.93
C ARG A 397 -3.72 0.73 -13.48
N ALA A 398 -4.24 -0.38 -12.98
CA ALA A 398 -3.97 -0.86 -11.63
C ALA A 398 -3.91 -2.39 -11.62
N ASN A 399 -3.06 -2.96 -10.77
CA ASN A 399 -2.91 -4.41 -10.61
C ASN A 399 -2.60 -5.14 -11.94
N ASN A 400 -1.80 -4.54 -12.82
CA ASN A 400 -1.53 -4.99 -14.19
C ASN A 400 -2.75 -5.03 -15.14
N LEU A 401 -3.91 -4.52 -14.72
CA LEU A 401 -5.14 -4.52 -15.49
C LEU A 401 -5.50 -3.11 -15.95
N PRO A 402 -6.15 -2.98 -17.12
CA PRO A 402 -6.62 -1.69 -17.59
C PRO A 402 -7.74 -1.16 -16.69
N GLY A 403 -7.70 0.14 -16.41
CA GLY A 403 -8.68 0.81 -15.57
C GLY A 403 -9.65 1.68 -16.35
N TRP A 404 -10.74 2.10 -15.72
CA TRP A 404 -11.73 2.98 -16.34
C TRP A 404 -11.16 4.36 -16.66
N THR A 405 -11.31 4.83 -17.89
CA THR A 405 -10.86 6.17 -18.27
C THR A 405 -11.83 7.23 -17.75
N GLN A 406 -11.30 8.33 -17.18
CA GLN A 406 -12.11 9.50 -16.76
C GLN A 406 -12.31 10.51 -17.91
N GLY A 407 -11.95 10.12 -19.14
CA GLY A 407 -12.04 10.89 -20.37
C GLY A 407 -10.72 11.52 -20.82
N GLY A 408 -10.56 11.69 -22.14
CA GLY A 408 -9.39 12.29 -22.76
C GLY A 408 -8.23 11.31 -23.03
N SER A 409 -7.11 11.87 -23.50
CA SER A 409 -5.82 11.21 -23.70
C SER A 409 -4.77 12.01 -22.92
N SER A 410 -4.77 11.87 -21.59
CA SER A 410 -3.89 12.62 -20.70
C SER A 410 -2.46 12.12 -20.75
N ALA A 411 -2.25 10.86 -21.14
CA ALA A 411 -0.92 10.30 -21.41
C ALA A 411 -0.13 11.15 -22.41
N ASP A 412 -0.79 11.64 -23.47
CA ASP A 412 -0.19 12.55 -24.46
C ASP A 412 0.42 13.79 -23.81
N ILE A 413 -0.29 14.40 -22.86
CA ILE A 413 0.16 15.61 -22.17
C ILE A 413 1.39 15.31 -21.31
N ILE A 414 1.41 14.14 -20.67
CA ILE A 414 2.50 13.70 -19.80
C ILE A 414 3.77 13.45 -20.62
N VAL A 415 3.67 12.67 -21.71
CA VAL A 415 4.85 12.37 -22.53
C VAL A 415 5.32 13.59 -23.35
N ALA A 416 4.40 14.46 -23.78
CA ALA A 416 4.76 15.74 -24.39
C ALA A 416 5.49 16.67 -23.39
N HIS A 417 5.06 16.69 -22.12
CA HIS A 417 5.74 17.44 -21.07
C HIS A 417 7.19 16.97 -20.89
N PHE A 418 7.43 15.66 -20.95
CA PHE A 418 8.79 15.14 -20.95
C PHE A 418 9.57 15.60 -22.19
N ALA A 419 9.02 15.41 -23.39
CA ALA A 419 9.71 15.78 -24.63
C ALA A 419 10.11 17.27 -24.66
N VAL A 420 9.21 18.17 -24.26
CA VAL A 420 9.52 19.61 -24.24
C VAL A 420 10.63 19.95 -23.26
N ASN A 421 10.63 19.36 -22.07
CA ASN A 421 11.57 19.72 -21.00
C ASN A 421 12.89 18.95 -21.04
N TYR A 422 12.90 17.73 -21.61
CA TYR A 422 14.00 16.77 -21.48
C TYR A 422 14.45 16.13 -22.80
N HIS A 423 14.09 16.68 -23.97
CA HIS A 423 14.51 16.10 -25.27
C HIS A 423 16.03 15.99 -25.41
N ASN A 424 16.82 16.90 -24.85
CA ASN A 424 18.29 16.84 -24.93
C ASN A 424 18.87 15.70 -24.08
N GLU A 425 18.17 15.32 -23.01
CA GLU A 425 18.56 14.27 -22.09
C GLU A 425 17.88 12.93 -22.39
N ALA A 426 16.96 12.88 -23.36
CA ALA A 426 16.10 11.73 -23.64
C ALA A 426 16.91 10.44 -23.82
N ASP A 427 17.94 10.46 -24.68
CA ASP A 427 18.81 9.29 -24.90
C ASP A 427 19.50 8.82 -23.62
N ARG A 428 19.99 9.75 -22.79
CA ARG A 428 20.64 9.43 -21.51
C ARG A 428 19.65 8.89 -20.49
N LEU A 429 18.40 9.35 -20.55
CA LEU A 429 17.31 8.92 -19.68
C LEU A 429 16.58 7.66 -20.21
N GLY A 430 17.01 7.13 -21.37
CA GLY A 430 16.45 5.91 -21.96
C GLY A 430 15.14 6.09 -22.71
N ILE A 431 14.80 7.32 -23.12
CA ILE A 431 13.57 7.61 -23.86
C ILE A 431 13.84 7.78 -25.36
N ASN A 432 13.18 6.95 -26.17
CA ASN A 432 13.17 7.10 -27.62
C ASN A 432 12.09 8.12 -28.03
N LEU A 433 12.51 9.30 -28.50
CA LEU A 433 11.59 10.37 -28.91
C LEU A 433 10.77 10.04 -30.16
N ASP A 434 11.26 9.18 -31.05
CA ASP A 434 10.51 8.76 -32.24
C ASP A 434 9.36 7.83 -31.84
N GLU A 435 9.58 6.92 -30.89
CA GLU A 435 8.53 6.08 -30.34
C GLU A 435 7.54 6.87 -29.48
N LEU A 436 8.03 7.83 -28.68
CA LEU A 436 7.18 8.75 -27.92
C LEU A 436 6.21 9.49 -28.86
N TYR A 437 6.72 10.06 -29.94
CA TYR A 437 5.88 10.75 -30.91
C TYR A 437 4.92 9.81 -31.65
N SER A 438 5.37 8.59 -31.97
CA SER A 438 4.53 7.56 -32.58
C SER A 438 3.36 7.14 -31.67
N ALA A 439 3.62 7.03 -30.36
CA ALA A 439 2.59 6.76 -29.36
C ALA A 439 1.55 7.88 -29.30
N MET A 440 2.00 9.14 -29.27
CA MET A 440 1.10 10.30 -29.30
C MET A 440 0.22 10.35 -30.56
N LEU A 441 0.80 10.02 -31.72
CA LEU A 441 0.03 9.93 -32.96
C LEU A 441 -1.00 8.82 -32.90
N ALA A 442 -0.67 7.65 -32.33
CA ALA A 442 -1.63 6.56 -32.18
C ALA A 442 -2.83 6.96 -31.31
N ASP A 443 -2.60 7.56 -30.13
CA ASP A 443 -3.64 8.04 -29.22
C ASP A 443 -4.49 9.16 -29.85
N GLY A 444 -3.88 10.01 -30.67
CA GLY A 444 -4.54 11.12 -31.37
C GLY A 444 -5.28 10.73 -32.64
N ASP A 445 -4.87 9.65 -33.33
CA ASP A 445 -5.40 9.30 -34.66
C ASP A 445 -6.22 8.02 -34.73
N LEU A 446 -5.96 7.05 -33.85
CA LEU A 446 -6.54 5.71 -33.91
C LEU A 446 -7.58 5.56 -32.81
N ASN A 447 -8.82 5.24 -33.20
CA ASN A 447 -9.88 4.97 -32.24
C ASN A 447 -9.65 3.60 -31.57
N PRO A 448 -9.52 3.53 -30.24
CA PRO A 448 -9.39 2.25 -29.54
C PRO A 448 -10.66 1.40 -29.70
N PRO A 449 -10.53 0.06 -29.71
CA PRO A 449 -11.68 -0.85 -29.70
C PRO A 449 -12.49 -0.74 -28.40
N GLU A 450 -11.86 -0.38 -27.27
CA GLU A 450 -12.55 -0.11 -26.01
C GLU A 450 -12.05 1.20 -25.34
N TRP A 451 -12.63 2.33 -25.75
CA TRP A 451 -12.30 3.66 -25.21
C TRP A 451 -12.55 3.81 -23.70
N ASN A 452 -13.43 3.02 -23.07
CA ASN A 452 -13.63 3.13 -21.62
C ASN A 452 -12.40 2.68 -20.82
N ILE A 453 -11.42 2.02 -21.44
CA ILE A 453 -10.21 1.55 -20.75
C ILE A 453 -8.90 1.84 -21.49
N GLU A 454 -8.97 2.21 -22.77
CA GLU A 454 -7.81 2.50 -23.63
C GLU A 454 -7.71 3.99 -24.01
N GLY A 455 -8.64 4.84 -23.57
CA GLY A 455 -8.56 6.29 -23.76
C GLY A 455 -9.68 6.86 -24.62
N ARG A 456 -9.39 7.85 -25.45
CA ARG A 456 -10.45 8.64 -26.09
C ARG A 456 -11.06 7.97 -27.31
N GLN A 457 -12.38 8.11 -27.48
CA GLN A 457 -13.06 7.88 -28.75
C GLN A 457 -12.71 8.99 -29.76
N VAL A 458 -11.65 8.79 -30.54
CA VAL A 458 -11.06 9.81 -31.44
C VAL A 458 -12.01 10.23 -32.57
N ASN A 459 -12.75 9.30 -33.17
CA ASN A 459 -13.52 9.54 -34.40
C ASN A 459 -14.70 10.51 -34.24
N VAL A 460 -15.15 10.79 -33.01
CA VAL A 460 -16.23 11.76 -32.73
C VAL A 460 -15.73 13.21 -32.78
N TYR A 461 -14.41 13.42 -32.68
CA TYR A 461 -13.79 14.73 -32.59
C TYR A 461 -12.92 15.09 -33.81
N LYS A 462 -12.83 14.19 -34.79
CA LYS A 462 -12.31 14.45 -36.14
C LYS A 462 -13.45 14.92 -37.04
#